data_AF-B7WRN2-F1
#
_entry.id   AF-B7WRN2-F1
#
_cell.length_a   1.000
_cell.length_b   1.000
_cell.length_c   1.000
_cell.angle_alpha   90.00
_cell.angle_beta   90.00
_cell.angle_gamma   90.00
#
_symmetry.space_group_name_H-M   'P 1'
#
loop_
_entity.id
_entity.type
_entity.pdbx_description
1 polymer ?
#
loop_
_entity_poly.entity_id
_entity_poly.type
_entity_poly.pdbx_seq_one_letter_code
_entity_poly.pdbx_strand_id
1 'polypeptide(L)'
;MANITTASSVDAVSARPELSIHNGIVTTTSLQVAQFFGKCHDNVLRAIRALIREMASEGRPLNFEETVDVRTNPSGGAPISTPAYRITREGFMLLAMGFTGKEALRWKLAYIAAFNSMEAELQKPAQDPQRIQLAQRLATQAAAQVTQAVFDAVMAADNTDWRHARYLLNLGYDREGQPSVPHAQPIGDDQMIVSFNALPERIASGEILSATDAQLATLATACTQRLTQRAQHREKQAAKPNLPATQPAASLPPGTLMMTFK
;
A
#
# COMPACT_ATOMS: atom_id res chain seq x y z
N MET A 1 9.11 -60.58 18.20
CA MET A 1 9.70 -59.81 19.32
C MET A 1 10.57 -58.74 18.67
N ALA A 2 10.39 -57.43 18.83
CA ALA A 2 9.79 -56.67 19.92
C ALA A 2 9.02 -55.46 19.37
N ASN A 3 7.93 -55.12 20.06
CA ASN A 3 7.19 -53.88 19.88
C ASN A 3 8.04 -52.70 20.38
N ILE A 4 8.14 -51.65 19.58
CA ILE A 4 8.64 -50.36 20.06
C ILE A 4 7.42 -49.48 20.30
N THR A 5 7.06 -49.42 21.57
CA THR A 5 6.10 -48.48 22.15
C THR A 5 6.56 -47.05 21.89
N THR A 6 5.90 -46.34 20.99
CA THR A 6 6.04 -44.88 20.88
C THR A 6 5.12 -44.24 21.91
N ALA A 7 5.71 -43.87 23.04
CA ALA A 7 5.04 -43.15 24.11
C ALA A 7 4.59 -41.76 23.65
N SER A 8 3.38 -41.38 24.10
CA SER A 8 2.76 -40.08 23.97
C SER A 8 3.69 -38.90 24.29
N SER A 9 3.77 -37.92 23.39
CA SER A 9 4.27 -36.58 23.71
C SER A 9 3.10 -35.70 24.15
N VAL A 10 3.14 -35.29 25.40
CA VAL A 10 2.16 -34.44 26.08
C VAL A 10 2.29 -32.99 25.60
N ASP A 11 1.16 -32.45 25.13
CA ASP A 11 0.72 -31.05 25.09
C ASP A 11 1.76 -29.94 24.96
N ALA A 12 2.07 -29.56 23.72
CA ALA A 12 2.42 -28.18 23.41
C ALA A 12 1.17 -27.32 23.60
N VAL A 13 1.15 -26.47 24.63
CA VAL A 13 0.07 -25.49 24.86
C VAL A 13 0.01 -24.56 23.64
N SER A 14 -0.98 -24.80 22.76
CA SER A 14 -1.21 -24.04 21.55
C SER A 14 -1.55 -22.59 21.91
N ALA A 15 -0.97 -21.64 21.17
CA ALA A 15 -1.28 -20.21 21.27
C ALA A 15 -2.69 -19.85 20.75
N ARG A 16 -3.53 -20.84 20.45
CA ARG A 16 -4.89 -20.68 19.96
C ARG A 16 -5.80 -21.72 20.64
N PRO A 17 -7.01 -21.33 21.07
CA PRO A 17 -7.98 -22.30 21.57
C PRO A 17 -8.33 -23.27 20.45
N GLU A 18 -8.54 -24.53 20.80
CA GLU A 18 -8.99 -25.56 19.86
C GLU A 18 -10.45 -25.27 19.45
N LEU A 19 -10.74 -25.46 18.17
CA LEU A 19 -12.03 -25.13 17.54
C LEU A 19 -12.62 -26.38 16.87
N SER A 20 -13.94 -26.53 16.97
CA SER A 20 -14.72 -27.61 16.37
C SER A 20 -15.98 -27.06 15.72
N ILE A 21 -16.44 -27.67 14.62
CA ILE A 21 -17.68 -27.28 13.97
C ILE A 21 -18.81 -28.13 14.53
N HIS A 22 -19.86 -27.49 15.05
CA HIS A 22 -21.08 -28.13 15.54
C HIS A 22 -22.29 -27.44 14.92
N ASN A 23 -23.17 -28.19 14.25
CA ASN A 23 -24.33 -27.65 13.53
C ASN A 23 -23.98 -26.51 12.54
N GLY A 24 -22.82 -26.59 11.87
CA GLY A 24 -22.34 -25.56 10.94
C GLY A 24 -21.74 -24.31 11.60
N ILE A 25 -21.68 -24.26 12.94
CA ILE A 25 -21.14 -23.13 13.69
C ILE A 25 -19.78 -23.53 14.28
N VAL A 26 -18.78 -22.66 14.14
CA VAL A 26 -17.48 -22.83 14.80
C VAL A 26 -17.63 -22.57 16.30
N THR A 27 -17.26 -23.55 17.11
CA THR A 27 -17.40 -23.56 18.57
C THR A 27 -16.14 -24.08 19.26
N THR A 28 -15.98 -23.76 20.54
CA THR A 28 -14.94 -24.31 21.45
C THR A 28 -15.59 -24.86 22.71
N THR A 29 -14.89 -25.63 23.54
CA THR A 29 -15.41 -26.11 24.84
C THR A 29 -14.89 -25.29 26.01
N SER A 30 -15.64 -25.24 27.11
CA SER A 30 -15.18 -24.56 28.34
C SER A 30 -13.88 -25.16 28.91
N LEU A 31 -13.60 -26.44 28.64
CA LEU A 31 -12.36 -27.10 29.02
C LEU A 31 -11.17 -26.59 28.18
N GLN A 32 -11.34 -26.50 26.85
CA GLN A 32 -10.32 -25.94 25.95
C GLN A 32 -10.02 -24.48 26.30
N VAL A 33 -11.05 -23.70 26.63
CA VAL A 33 -10.88 -22.32 27.10
C VAL A 33 -10.11 -22.26 28.43
N ALA A 34 -10.42 -23.14 29.38
CA ALA A 34 -9.71 -23.22 30.65
C ALA A 34 -8.22 -23.55 30.45
N GLN A 35 -7.91 -24.52 29.60
CA GLN A 35 -6.54 -24.89 29.24
C GLN A 35 -5.80 -23.74 28.56
N PHE A 36 -6.43 -23.08 27.59
CA PHE A 36 -5.83 -21.96 26.84
C PHE A 36 -5.45 -20.78 27.75
N PHE A 37 -6.32 -20.38 28.67
CA PHE A 37 -6.05 -19.26 29.59
C PHE A 37 -5.33 -19.68 30.88
N GLY A 38 -4.97 -20.96 31.04
CA GLY A 38 -4.36 -21.49 32.25
C GLY A 38 -5.23 -21.30 33.50
N LYS A 39 -6.55 -21.48 33.36
CA LYS A 39 -7.54 -21.32 34.44
C LYS A 39 -8.10 -22.66 34.88
N CYS A 40 -8.48 -22.77 36.16
CA CYS A 40 -9.25 -23.91 36.63
C CYS A 40 -10.61 -23.95 35.94
N HIS A 41 -11.02 -25.12 35.44
CA HIS A 41 -12.27 -25.32 34.71
C HIS A 41 -13.50 -24.90 35.54
N ASP A 42 -13.52 -25.18 36.84
CA ASP A 42 -14.60 -24.77 37.74
C ASP A 42 -14.79 -23.24 37.78
N ASN A 43 -13.69 -22.48 37.73
CA ASN A 43 -13.77 -21.02 37.67
C ASN A 43 -14.32 -20.53 36.32
N VAL A 44 -14.01 -21.23 35.23
CA VAL A 44 -14.56 -20.95 33.91
C VAL A 44 -16.06 -21.24 33.88
N LEU A 45 -16.50 -22.39 34.40
CA LEU A 45 -17.92 -22.73 34.52
C LEU A 45 -18.68 -21.69 35.37
N ARG A 46 -18.08 -21.24 36.48
CA ARG A 46 -18.65 -20.18 37.31
C ARG A 46 -18.80 -18.86 36.54
N ALA A 47 -17.78 -18.46 35.78
CA ALA A 47 -17.83 -17.25 34.97
C ALA A 47 -18.90 -17.34 33.87
N ILE A 48 -19.01 -18.49 33.20
CA ILE A 48 -20.05 -18.73 32.19
C ILE A 48 -21.45 -18.61 32.80
N ARG A 49 -21.68 -19.24 33.97
CA ARG A 49 -22.98 -19.14 34.67
C ARG A 49 -23.31 -17.71 35.09
N ALA A 50 -22.31 -16.91 35.48
CA ALA A 50 -22.50 -15.50 35.79
C ALA A 50 -22.93 -14.71 34.54
N LEU A 51 -22.21 -14.87 33.41
CA LEU A 51 -22.57 -14.25 32.14
C LEU A 51 -23.97 -14.66 31.66
N ILE A 52 -24.34 -15.94 31.78
CA ILE A 52 -25.69 -16.41 31.43
C ILE A 52 -26.77 -15.70 32.26
N ARG A 53 -26.51 -15.40 33.54
CA ARG A 53 -27.45 -14.67 34.40
C ARG A 53 -27.54 -13.20 34.02
N GLU A 54 -26.41 -12.57 33.72
CA GLU A 54 -26.36 -11.16 33.30
C GLU A 54 -27.07 -10.95 31.96
N MET A 55 -26.90 -11.86 31.01
CA MET A 55 -27.56 -11.79 29.68
C MET A 55 -29.02 -12.27 29.70
N ALA A 56 -29.53 -12.81 30.82
CA ALA A 56 -30.87 -13.38 30.86
C ALA A 56 -31.98 -12.35 30.54
N SER A 57 -31.71 -11.05 30.72
CA SER A 57 -32.60 -9.95 30.38
C SER A 57 -32.56 -9.51 28.91
N GLU A 58 -31.51 -9.85 28.15
CA GLU A 58 -31.26 -9.32 26.80
C GLU A 58 -31.75 -10.25 25.65
N GLY A 59 -32.45 -11.34 26.02
CA GLY A 59 -32.73 -12.44 25.09
C GLY A 59 -31.49 -13.34 24.98
N ARG A 60 -31.66 -14.66 24.95
CA ARG A 60 -30.55 -15.61 25.02
C ARG A 60 -29.92 -15.82 23.64
N PRO A 61 -28.79 -15.21 23.26
CA PRO A 61 -27.99 -15.80 22.20
C PRO A 61 -27.48 -17.15 22.73
N LEU A 62 -27.54 -18.19 21.88
CA LEU A 62 -27.03 -19.55 22.14
C LEU A 62 -25.48 -19.56 22.18
N ASN A 63 -24.89 -18.64 22.93
CA ASN A 63 -23.45 -18.44 23.05
C ASN A 63 -22.79 -19.45 23.98
N PHE A 64 -23.58 -20.06 24.88
CA PHE A 64 -23.16 -21.08 25.83
C PHE A 64 -24.20 -22.21 25.86
N GLU A 65 -23.91 -23.33 25.18
CA GLU A 65 -24.74 -24.53 25.13
C GLU A 65 -24.21 -25.57 26.13
N GLU A 66 -25.06 -26.12 26.99
CA GLU A 66 -24.64 -27.14 27.95
C GLU A 66 -24.23 -28.43 27.24
N THR A 67 -23.12 -29.01 27.66
CA THR A 67 -22.60 -30.26 27.11
C THR A 67 -21.87 -31.06 28.19
N VAL A 68 -21.43 -32.25 27.83
CA VAL A 68 -20.62 -33.11 28.71
C VAL A 68 -19.28 -33.32 28.04
N ASP A 69 -18.22 -33.05 28.78
CA ASP A 69 -16.86 -33.36 28.34
C ASP A 69 -16.34 -34.57 29.13
N VAL A 70 -15.52 -35.39 28.50
CA VAL A 70 -15.02 -36.65 29.07
C VAL A 70 -13.53 -36.52 29.32
N ARG A 71 -13.13 -36.49 30.59
CA ARG A 71 -11.71 -36.42 30.98
C ARG A 71 -11.20 -37.76 31.49
N THR A 72 -9.91 -38.01 31.28
CA THR A 72 -9.24 -39.18 31.83
C THR A 72 -9.28 -39.15 33.36
N ASN A 73 -9.54 -40.32 33.95
CA ASN A 73 -9.54 -40.48 35.40
C ASN A 73 -8.10 -40.49 35.93
N PRO A 74 -7.69 -39.53 36.79
CA PRO A 74 -6.34 -39.49 37.33
C PRO A 74 -5.97 -40.73 38.14
N SER A 75 -6.96 -41.46 38.68
CA SER A 75 -6.78 -42.64 39.51
C SER A 75 -6.84 -43.96 38.72
N GLY A 76 -6.82 -43.93 37.38
CA GLY A 76 -6.75 -45.14 36.55
C GLY A 76 -8.07 -45.89 36.34
N GLY A 77 -9.22 -45.25 36.62
CA GLY A 77 -10.56 -45.80 36.41
C GLY A 77 -11.24 -45.36 35.10
N ALA A 78 -12.54 -45.63 34.99
CA ALA A 78 -13.36 -45.18 33.85
C ALA A 78 -13.29 -43.65 33.69
N PRO A 79 -13.32 -43.13 32.45
CA PRO A 79 -13.32 -41.70 32.18
C PRO A 79 -14.43 -40.97 32.94
N ILE A 80 -14.12 -39.76 33.41
CA ILE A 80 -15.03 -38.96 34.21
C ILE A 80 -15.78 -38.01 33.28
N SER A 81 -17.09 -38.19 33.17
CA SER A 81 -17.99 -37.23 32.55
C SER A 81 -18.11 -35.99 33.43
N THR A 82 -17.75 -34.83 32.89
CA THR A 82 -17.81 -33.53 33.58
C THR A 82 -18.72 -32.56 32.83
N PRO A 83 -19.57 -31.80 33.54
CA PRO A 83 -20.35 -30.73 32.91
C PRO A 83 -19.44 -29.71 32.23
N ALA A 84 -19.76 -29.36 30.99
CA ALA A 84 -19.05 -28.39 30.20
C ALA A 84 -20.02 -27.50 29.42
N TYR A 85 -19.49 -26.48 28.76
CA TYR A 85 -20.26 -25.67 27.81
C TYR A 85 -19.57 -25.69 26.46
N ARG A 86 -20.35 -25.79 25.40
CA ARG A 86 -19.96 -25.45 24.04
C ARG A 86 -20.19 -23.96 23.84
N ILE A 87 -19.19 -23.29 23.29
CA ILE A 87 -19.08 -21.84 23.31
C ILE A 87 -18.88 -21.34 21.89
N THR A 88 -19.72 -20.40 21.46
CA THR A 88 -19.57 -19.73 20.15
C THR A 88 -18.43 -18.71 20.19
N ARG A 89 -18.08 -18.14 19.02
CA ARG A 89 -17.13 -17.02 18.95
C ARG A 89 -17.53 -15.86 19.88
N GLU A 90 -18.82 -15.50 19.91
CA GLU A 90 -19.31 -14.40 20.75
C GLU A 90 -19.23 -14.73 22.24
N GLY A 91 -19.65 -15.93 22.64
CA GLY A 91 -19.51 -16.39 24.02
C GLY A 91 -18.05 -16.40 24.49
N PHE A 92 -17.14 -16.81 23.61
CA PHE A 92 -15.71 -16.80 23.88
C PHE A 92 -15.17 -15.38 24.10
N MET A 93 -15.56 -14.42 23.26
CA MET A 93 -15.15 -13.01 23.41
C MET A 93 -15.62 -12.43 24.75
N LEU A 94 -16.89 -12.61 25.11
CA LEU A 94 -17.45 -12.14 26.39
C LEU A 94 -16.67 -12.70 27.57
N LEU A 95 -16.42 -14.01 27.55
CA LEU A 95 -15.67 -14.70 28.59
C LEU A 95 -14.22 -14.23 28.70
N ALA A 96 -13.53 -14.08 27.56
CA ALA A 96 -12.14 -13.64 27.50
C ALA A 96 -11.94 -12.21 28.02
N MET A 97 -12.93 -11.31 27.83
CA MET A 97 -12.86 -9.94 28.34
C MET A 97 -12.84 -9.86 29.87
N GLY A 98 -13.57 -10.75 30.55
CA GLY A 98 -13.59 -10.84 32.02
C GLY A 98 -12.36 -11.53 32.62
N PHE A 99 -11.51 -12.18 31.83
CA PHE A 99 -10.34 -12.89 32.33
C PHE A 99 -9.15 -11.98 32.63
N THR A 100 -8.42 -12.30 33.70
CA THR A 100 -7.16 -11.67 34.10
C THR A 100 -5.97 -12.62 33.95
N GLY A 101 -4.74 -12.10 33.91
CA GLY A 101 -3.50 -12.88 33.79
C GLY A 101 -2.72 -12.63 32.50
N LYS A 102 -1.49 -13.14 32.40
CA LYS A 102 -0.56 -12.87 31.27
C LYS A 102 -1.13 -13.32 29.92
N GLU A 103 -1.67 -14.54 29.84
CA GLU A 103 -2.27 -15.05 28.60
C GLU A 103 -3.53 -14.28 28.20
N ALA A 104 -4.37 -13.92 29.18
CA ALA A 104 -5.55 -13.10 28.92
C ALA A 104 -5.16 -11.72 28.39
N LEU A 105 -4.14 -11.08 28.96
CA LEU A 105 -3.62 -9.80 28.47
C LEU A 105 -3.05 -9.92 27.06
N ARG A 106 -2.24 -10.95 26.79
CA ARG A 106 -1.66 -11.22 25.46
C ARG A 106 -2.75 -11.37 24.40
N TRP A 107 -3.79 -12.12 24.71
CA TRP A 107 -4.93 -12.30 23.82
C TRP A 107 -5.69 -10.98 23.58
N LYS A 108 -5.94 -10.18 24.63
CA LYS A 108 -6.61 -8.87 24.49
C LYS A 108 -5.81 -7.90 23.62
N LEU A 109 -4.48 -7.86 23.78
CA LEU A 109 -3.61 -7.03 22.94
C LEU A 109 -3.64 -7.48 21.48
N ALA A 110 -3.64 -8.79 21.22
CA ALA A 110 -3.76 -9.32 19.87
C ALA A 110 -5.12 -8.96 19.23
N TYR A 111 -6.20 -9.00 20.01
CA TYR A 111 -7.52 -8.56 19.57
C TYR A 111 -7.54 -7.07 19.21
N ILE A 112 -6.97 -6.21 20.07
CA ILE A 112 -6.85 -4.76 19.82
C ILE A 112 -6.04 -4.51 18.54
N ALA A 113 -4.91 -5.21 18.36
CA ALA A 113 -4.09 -5.06 17.17
C ALA A 113 -4.85 -5.43 15.89
N ALA A 114 -5.61 -6.52 15.92
CA ALA A 114 -6.46 -6.92 14.80
C ALA A 114 -7.56 -5.87 14.53
N PHE A 115 -8.17 -5.31 15.58
CA PHE A 115 -9.18 -4.26 15.45
C PHE A 115 -8.60 -2.99 14.81
N ASN A 116 -7.44 -2.53 15.29
CA ASN A 116 -6.76 -1.36 14.72
C ASN A 116 -6.37 -1.59 13.26
N SER A 117 -5.99 -2.82 12.88
CA SER A 117 -5.72 -3.18 11.49
C SER A 117 -6.97 -3.05 10.62
N MET A 118 -8.11 -3.55 11.09
CA MET A 118 -9.39 -3.41 10.38
C MET A 118 -9.83 -1.94 10.29
N GLU A 119 -9.68 -1.18 11.38
CA GLU A 119 -9.99 0.25 11.39
C GLU A 119 -9.13 1.02 10.39
N ALA A 120 -7.82 0.75 10.35
CA ALA A 120 -6.91 1.36 9.40
C ALA A 120 -7.28 1.01 7.94
N GLU A 121 -7.77 -0.20 7.68
CA GLU A 121 -8.28 -0.57 6.35
C GLU A 121 -9.54 0.19 5.97
N LEU A 122 -10.47 0.39 6.91
CA LEU A 122 -11.70 1.17 6.69
C LEU A 122 -11.44 2.67 6.58
N GLN A 123 -10.40 3.18 7.23
CA GLN A 123 -9.96 4.58 7.16
C GLN A 123 -9.17 4.91 5.90
N LYS A 124 -8.73 3.90 5.12
CA LYS A 124 -8.16 4.17 3.79
C LYS A 124 -9.24 4.94 3.01
N PRO A 125 -8.92 6.14 2.48
CA PRO A 125 -9.91 6.92 1.78
C PRO A 125 -10.50 6.04 0.69
N ALA A 126 -11.82 5.82 0.76
CA ALA A 126 -12.54 5.16 -0.31
C ALA A 126 -12.20 5.92 -1.59
N GLN A 127 -11.48 5.26 -2.49
CA GLN A 127 -11.09 5.89 -3.74
C GLN A 127 -12.39 6.28 -4.46
N ASP A 128 -12.59 7.57 -4.64
CA ASP A 128 -13.81 8.12 -5.23
C ASP A 128 -14.10 7.39 -6.56
N PRO A 129 -15.22 6.64 -6.64
CA PRO A 129 -15.56 5.88 -7.85
C PRO A 129 -15.58 6.75 -9.11
N GLN A 130 -15.98 8.03 -8.98
CA GLN A 130 -16.01 8.96 -10.10
C GLN A 130 -14.59 9.30 -10.58
N ARG A 131 -13.65 9.49 -9.65
CA ARG A 131 -12.24 9.73 -9.95
C ARG A 131 -11.58 8.52 -10.61
N ILE A 132 -11.87 7.30 -10.15
CA ILE A 132 -11.37 6.07 -10.79
C ILE A 132 -11.90 5.95 -12.22
N GLN A 133 -13.21 6.14 -12.41
CA GLN A 133 -13.83 6.05 -13.73
C GLN A 133 -13.29 7.12 -14.69
N LEU A 134 -13.07 8.35 -14.21
CA LEU A 134 -12.45 9.40 -15.01
C LEU A 134 -11.01 9.04 -15.41
N ALA A 135 -10.20 8.57 -14.46
CA ALA A 135 -8.82 8.17 -14.72
C ALA A 135 -8.74 7.03 -15.75
N GLN A 136 -9.60 6.02 -15.63
CA GLN A 136 -9.70 4.91 -16.58
C GLN A 136 -10.08 5.40 -17.98
N ARG A 137 -11.09 6.28 -18.11
CA ARG A 137 -11.49 6.84 -19.42
C ARG A 137 -10.34 7.60 -20.09
N LEU A 138 -9.65 8.47 -19.34
CA LEU A 138 -8.51 9.23 -19.84
C LEU A 138 -7.37 8.32 -20.29
N ALA A 139 -7.07 7.27 -19.50
CA ALA A 139 -6.04 6.29 -19.85
C ALA A 139 -6.37 5.54 -21.15
N THR A 140 -7.61 5.07 -21.30
CA THR A 140 -8.06 4.38 -22.52
C THR A 140 -7.98 5.29 -23.75
N GLN A 141 -8.39 6.55 -23.60
CA GLN A 141 -8.30 7.55 -24.67
C GLN A 141 -6.84 7.79 -25.10
N ALA A 142 -5.94 8.02 -24.14
CA ALA A 142 -4.52 8.23 -24.43
C ALA A 142 -3.90 7.01 -25.12
N ALA A 143 -4.22 5.78 -24.67
CA ALA A 143 -3.75 4.55 -25.28
C ALA A 143 -4.21 4.40 -26.74
N ALA A 144 -5.47 4.71 -27.03
CA ALA A 144 -6.00 4.68 -28.40
C ALA A 144 -5.27 5.69 -29.30
N GLN A 145 -5.05 6.91 -28.80
CA GLN A 145 -4.34 7.94 -29.55
C GLN A 145 -2.88 7.55 -29.81
N VAL A 146 -2.17 7.02 -28.82
CA VAL A 146 -0.78 6.53 -28.97
C VAL A 146 -0.71 5.43 -30.03
N THR A 147 -1.66 4.48 -29.97
CA THR A 147 -1.74 3.38 -30.93
C THR A 147 -1.91 3.91 -32.35
N GLN A 148 -2.79 4.90 -32.54
CA GLN A 148 -3.01 5.53 -33.84
C GLN A 148 -1.76 6.29 -34.32
N ALA A 149 -1.13 7.10 -33.47
CA ALA A 149 0.05 7.88 -33.83
C ALA A 149 1.22 6.99 -34.26
N VAL A 150 1.45 5.88 -33.56
CA VAL A 150 2.47 4.89 -33.94
C VAL A 150 2.10 4.22 -35.27
N PHE A 151 0.83 3.84 -35.46
CA PHE A 151 0.36 3.26 -36.72
C PHE A 151 0.61 4.21 -37.89
N ASP A 152 0.21 5.47 -37.76
CA ASP A 152 0.39 6.50 -38.80
C ASP A 152 1.87 6.72 -39.11
N ALA A 153 2.74 6.75 -38.09
CA ALA A 153 4.19 6.89 -38.27
C ALA A 153 4.82 5.70 -39.00
N VAL A 154 4.36 4.47 -38.73
CA VAL A 154 4.82 3.26 -39.42
C VAL A 154 4.37 3.26 -40.88
N MET A 155 3.12 3.68 -41.15
CA MET A 155 2.58 3.73 -42.51
C MET A 155 3.15 4.87 -43.35
N ALA A 156 3.53 5.99 -42.73
CA ALA A 156 4.14 7.14 -43.41
C ALA A 156 5.65 6.98 -43.66
N ALA A 157 6.30 5.98 -43.06
CA ALA A 157 7.71 5.73 -43.28
C ALA A 157 7.95 5.07 -44.64
N ASP A 158 8.63 5.76 -45.56
CA ASP A 158 9.09 5.23 -46.86
C ASP A 158 10.20 4.14 -46.73
N ASN A 159 10.47 3.64 -45.52
CA ASN A 159 11.57 2.72 -45.25
C ASN A 159 11.17 1.28 -45.57
N THR A 160 11.97 0.61 -46.40
CA THR A 160 11.80 -0.79 -46.82
C THR A 160 11.87 -1.78 -45.63
N ASP A 161 12.48 -1.37 -44.51
CA ASP A 161 12.60 -2.17 -43.29
C ASP A 161 11.95 -1.52 -42.06
N TRP A 162 10.68 -1.13 -42.19
CA TRP A 162 9.87 -0.57 -41.10
C TRP A 162 9.79 -1.48 -39.84
N ARG A 163 10.13 -2.76 -39.96
CA ARG A 163 10.17 -3.75 -38.86
C ARG A 163 11.32 -3.54 -37.88
N HIS A 164 12.43 -2.96 -38.34
CA HIS A 164 13.59 -2.64 -37.50
C HIS A 164 13.76 -1.13 -37.28
N ALA A 165 12.82 -0.32 -37.76
CA ALA A 165 12.83 1.12 -37.57
C ALA A 165 12.63 1.50 -36.09
N ARG A 166 13.37 2.52 -35.64
CA ARG A 166 13.25 3.10 -34.31
C ARG A 166 12.27 4.27 -34.38
N TYR A 167 11.38 4.41 -33.40
CA TYR A 167 10.41 5.50 -33.34
C TYR A 167 10.53 6.26 -32.01
N LEU A 168 10.44 7.59 -32.09
CA LEU A 168 10.23 8.46 -30.95
C LEU A 168 8.74 8.71 -30.78
N LEU A 169 8.19 8.32 -29.64
CA LEU A 169 6.84 8.69 -29.24
C LEU A 169 6.92 9.82 -28.21
N ASN A 170 6.24 10.92 -28.49
CA ASN A 170 6.03 12.00 -27.54
C ASN A 170 4.58 12.04 -27.09
N LEU A 171 4.36 12.04 -25.78
CA LEU A 171 3.06 12.22 -25.15
C LEU A 171 3.16 13.40 -24.19
N GLY A 172 2.60 14.54 -24.60
CA GLY A 172 2.49 15.74 -23.78
C GLY A 172 1.14 15.85 -23.09
N TYR A 173 1.06 16.78 -22.14
CA TYR A 173 -0.19 17.26 -21.56
C TYR A 173 -0.26 18.77 -21.80
N ASP A 174 -1.47 19.28 -22.08
CA ASP A 174 -1.71 20.72 -22.17
C ASP A 174 -1.73 21.38 -20.78
N ARG A 175 -1.97 22.70 -20.75
CA ARG A 175 -1.99 23.49 -19.50
C ARG A 175 -3.19 23.14 -18.62
N GLU A 176 -4.25 22.59 -19.21
CA GLU A 176 -5.44 22.07 -18.55
C GLU A 176 -5.26 20.62 -18.07
N GLY A 177 -4.10 20.00 -18.30
CA GLY A 177 -3.78 18.64 -17.89
C GLY A 177 -4.42 17.56 -18.76
N GLN A 178 -4.94 17.92 -19.94
CA GLN A 178 -5.48 16.97 -20.91
C GLN A 178 -4.35 16.39 -21.78
N PRO A 179 -4.44 15.12 -22.19
CA PRO A 179 -3.44 14.53 -23.08
C PRO A 179 -3.43 15.30 -24.42
N SER A 180 -2.28 15.83 -24.81
CA SER A 180 -2.10 16.37 -26.16
C SER A 180 -2.09 15.23 -27.18
N VAL A 181 -2.41 15.51 -28.45
CA VAL A 181 -2.31 14.52 -29.53
C VAL A 181 -0.89 13.92 -29.54
N PRO A 182 -0.74 12.61 -29.27
CA PRO A 182 0.56 11.97 -29.29
C PRO A 182 1.12 12.01 -30.69
N HIS A 183 2.43 12.21 -30.78
CA HIS A 183 3.15 12.29 -32.03
C HIS A 183 4.24 11.24 -32.05
N ALA A 184 4.28 10.45 -33.11
CA ALA A 184 5.34 9.47 -33.33
C ALA A 184 6.12 9.83 -34.60
N GLN A 185 7.44 9.76 -34.54
CA GLN A 185 8.31 9.98 -35.70
C GLN A 185 9.41 8.92 -35.77
N PRO A 186 9.79 8.47 -36.98
CA PRO A 186 10.94 7.60 -37.14
C PRO A 186 12.22 8.34 -36.77
N ILE A 187 13.13 7.63 -36.10
CA ILE A 187 14.48 8.08 -35.77
C ILE A 187 15.40 7.47 -36.84
N GLY A 188 16.11 8.33 -37.57
CA GLY A 188 17.09 7.89 -38.57
C GLY A 188 18.22 7.03 -37.96
N ASP A 189 18.92 6.25 -38.76
CA ASP A 189 20.00 5.37 -38.28
C ASP A 189 21.16 6.14 -37.63
N ASP A 190 21.38 7.38 -38.09
CA ASP A 190 22.36 8.34 -37.58
C ASP A 190 21.83 9.22 -36.42
N GLN A 191 20.58 9.03 -36.00
CA GLN A 191 19.95 9.81 -34.93
C GLN A 191 19.88 9.01 -33.62
N MET A 192 20.02 9.70 -32.49
CA MET A 192 19.98 9.11 -31.15
C MET A 192 19.28 10.04 -30.15
N ILE A 193 18.59 9.44 -29.19
CA ILE A 193 17.96 10.15 -28.09
C ILE A 193 18.66 9.75 -26.80
N VAL A 194 19.25 10.73 -26.11
CA VAL A 194 19.96 10.55 -24.85
C VAL A 194 19.60 11.69 -23.90
N SER A 195 19.69 11.45 -22.59
CA SER A 195 19.57 12.53 -21.62
C SER A 195 20.77 13.46 -21.73
N PHE A 196 20.56 14.76 -21.50
CA PHE A 196 21.62 15.76 -21.60
C PHE A 196 22.81 15.45 -20.67
N ASN A 197 22.55 14.84 -19.50
CA ASN A 197 23.58 14.47 -18.54
C ASN A 197 24.41 13.25 -18.97
N ALA A 198 23.83 12.31 -19.73
CA ALA A 198 24.53 11.13 -20.23
C ALA A 198 25.28 11.39 -21.55
N LEU A 199 24.99 12.51 -22.22
CA LEU A 199 25.60 12.89 -23.49
C LEU A 199 27.14 12.96 -23.44
N PRO A 200 27.79 13.56 -22.41
CA PRO A 200 29.25 13.67 -22.37
C PRO A 200 29.94 12.30 -22.30
N GLU A 201 29.43 11.39 -21.46
CA GLU A 201 29.98 10.04 -21.32
C GLU A 201 29.83 9.24 -22.61
N ARG A 202 28.69 9.38 -23.31
CA ARG A 202 28.45 8.71 -24.60
C ARG A 202 29.32 9.26 -25.73
N ILE A 203 29.64 10.56 -25.70
CA ILE A 203 30.61 11.14 -26.64
C ILE A 203 32.01 10.59 -26.35
N ALA A 204 32.38 10.47 -25.07
CA ALA A 204 33.70 10.02 -24.65
C ALA A 204 33.95 8.52 -24.88
N SER A 205 32.93 7.66 -24.73
CA SER A 205 33.10 6.21 -24.87
C SER A 205 33.23 5.74 -26.32
N GLY A 206 32.81 6.54 -27.30
CA GLY A 206 32.93 6.23 -28.73
C GLY A 206 32.11 5.04 -29.24
N GLU A 207 31.43 4.29 -28.36
CA GLU A 207 30.76 3.02 -28.70
C GLU A 207 29.45 3.17 -29.49
N ILE A 208 28.84 4.37 -29.51
CA ILE A 208 27.46 4.54 -30.00
C ILE A 208 27.29 5.75 -30.93
N LEU A 209 28.20 6.73 -30.88
CA LEU A 209 28.19 7.90 -31.76
C LEU A 209 29.29 7.72 -32.81
N SER A 210 28.93 7.37 -34.05
CA SER A 210 29.82 7.48 -35.22
C SER A 210 30.01 8.95 -35.61
N ALA A 211 30.30 9.83 -34.63
CA ALA A 211 30.51 11.24 -34.84
C ALA A 211 31.91 11.45 -35.43
N THR A 212 31.98 12.14 -36.54
CA THR A 212 33.25 12.54 -37.17
C THR A 212 33.97 13.61 -36.34
N ASP A 213 35.29 13.71 -36.47
CA ASP A 213 36.10 14.76 -35.81
C ASP A 213 35.56 16.17 -36.11
N ALA A 214 35.04 16.39 -37.32
CA ALA A 214 34.40 17.65 -37.72
C ALA A 214 33.11 17.94 -36.94
N GLN A 215 32.28 16.92 -36.68
CA GLN A 215 31.07 17.06 -35.87
C GLN A 215 31.39 17.32 -34.40
N LEU A 216 32.41 16.65 -33.84
CA LEU A 216 32.87 16.89 -32.46
C LEU A 216 33.46 18.29 -32.30
N ALA A 217 34.28 18.76 -33.24
CA ALA A 217 34.84 20.10 -33.24
C ALA A 217 33.74 21.19 -33.34
N THR A 218 32.71 20.94 -34.16
CA THR A 218 31.56 21.85 -34.29
C THR A 218 30.78 21.95 -32.98
N LEU A 219 30.52 20.81 -32.32
CA LEU A 219 29.84 20.78 -31.02
C LEU A 219 30.64 21.52 -29.94
N ALA A 220 31.94 21.25 -29.84
CA ALA A 220 32.82 21.91 -28.88
C ALA A 220 32.85 23.44 -29.08
N THR A 221 32.89 23.88 -30.35
CA THR A 221 32.87 25.30 -30.71
C THR A 221 31.55 25.96 -30.28
N ALA A 222 30.41 25.34 -30.58
CA ALA A 222 29.10 25.85 -30.19
C ALA A 222 28.93 25.95 -28.66
N CYS A 223 29.39 24.94 -27.91
CA CYS A 223 29.38 24.96 -26.45
C CYS A 223 30.22 26.12 -25.90
N THR A 224 31.43 26.31 -26.42
CA THR A 224 32.36 27.38 -25.98
C THR A 224 31.79 28.76 -26.27
N GLN A 225 31.21 28.96 -27.45
CA GLN A 225 30.54 30.21 -27.81
C GLN A 225 29.37 30.52 -26.86
N ARG A 226 28.53 29.52 -26.55
CA ARG A 226 27.38 29.70 -25.66
C ARG A 226 27.80 30.03 -24.22
N LEU A 227 28.87 29.41 -23.72
CA LEU A 227 29.44 29.71 -22.41
C LEU A 227 29.97 31.15 -22.35
N THR A 228 30.69 31.57 -23.39
CA THR A 228 31.24 32.94 -23.50
C THR A 228 30.12 33.98 -23.53
N GLN A 229 29.06 33.76 -24.31
CA GLN A 229 27.88 34.63 -24.35
C GLN A 229 27.22 34.76 -22.97
N ARG A 230 27.10 33.66 -22.22
CA ARG A 230 26.52 33.66 -20.87
C ARG A 230 27.40 34.40 -19.87
N ALA A 231 28.73 34.28 -19.98
CA ALA A 231 29.66 35.05 -19.14
C ALA A 231 29.52 36.55 -19.38
N GLN A 232 29.55 36.99 -20.64
CA GLN A 232 29.35 38.40 -21.02
C GLN A 232 27.97 38.93 -20.60
N HIS A 233 26.93 38.11 -20.68
CA HIS A 233 25.60 38.50 -20.22
C HIS A 233 25.55 38.68 -18.70
N ARG A 234 26.20 37.79 -17.92
CA ARG A 234 26.33 37.93 -16.46
C ARG A 234 27.09 39.19 -16.09
N GLU A 235 28.18 39.51 -16.79
CA GLU A 235 28.95 40.75 -16.59
C GLU A 235 28.11 41.99 -16.89
N LYS A 236 27.36 42.00 -18.00
CA LYS A 236 26.45 43.11 -18.35
C LYS A 236 25.27 43.26 -17.38
N GLN A 237 24.79 42.15 -16.80
CA GLN A 237 23.75 42.19 -15.77
C GLN A 237 24.29 42.67 -14.43
N ALA A 238 25.51 42.27 -14.04
CA ALA A 238 26.19 42.75 -12.85
C ALA A 238 26.60 44.23 -12.96
N ALA A 239 26.83 44.72 -14.18
CA ALA A 239 27.16 46.12 -14.47
C ALA A 239 25.93 47.04 -14.61
N LYS A 240 24.69 46.51 -14.60
CA LYS A 240 23.48 47.35 -14.51
C LYS A 240 23.32 47.81 -13.05
N PRO A 241 23.35 49.11 -12.75
CA PRO A 241 23.11 49.58 -11.40
C PRO A 241 21.67 49.24 -10.98
N ASN A 242 21.52 48.49 -9.88
CA ASN A 242 20.26 48.36 -9.18
C ASN A 242 19.74 49.78 -8.88
N LEU A 243 18.53 50.11 -9.35
CA LEU A 243 17.81 51.27 -8.80
C LEU A 243 17.72 51.07 -7.28
N PRO A 244 17.98 52.11 -6.48
CA PRO A 244 18.06 51.97 -5.04
C PRO A 244 16.72 51.51 -4.47
N ALA A 245 16.81 50.57 -3.53
CA ALA A 245 15.74 50.20 -2.63
C ALA A 245 15.15 51.47 -2.01
N THR A 246 13.90 51.79 -2.35
CA THR A 246 13.16 52.82 -1.63
C THR A 246 12.91 52.31 -0.20
N GLN A 247 13.48 53.05 0.72
CA GLN A 247 13.43 52.93 2.18
C GLN A 247 11.99 52.93 2.77
N PRO A 248 11.84 52.59 4.06
CA PRO A 248 10.61 52.07 4.66
C PRO A 248 9.52 53.12 4.88
N ALA A 249 8.28 52.64 4.73
CA ALA A 249 7.05 53.06 5.38
C ALA A 249 7.00 54.50 5.95
N ALA A 250 6.53 55.44 5.12
CA ALA A 250 5.85 56.65 5.59
C ALA A 250 4.33 56.42 5.53
N SER A 251 3.67 56.65 6.66
CA SER A 251 2.25 56.51 6.95
C SER A 251 1.30 57.01 5.85
N LEU A 252 0.37 56.16 5.41
CA LEU A 252 -0.84 56.55 4.69
C LEU A 252 -1.97 56.88 5.69
N PRO A 253 -2.69 58.00 5.53
CA PRO A 253 -3.85 58.34 6.35
C PRO A 253 -5.06 57.42 6.05
N PRO A 254 -6.01 57.28 6.99
CA PRO A 254 -7.16 56.40 6.81
C PRO A 254 -8.09 56.95 5.73
N GLY A 255 -8.34 56.17 4.68
CA GLY A 255 -9.37 56.49 3.68
C GLY A 255 -9.01 56.34 2.21
N THR A 256 -7.99 55.57 1.82
CA THR A 256 -7.71 55.31 0.40
C THR A 256 -7.83 53.83 0.05
N LEU A 257 -8.96 53.50 -0.56
CA LEU A 257 -9.19 52.28 -1.35
C LEU A 257 -8.27 52.31 -2.57
N MET A 258 -7.45 51.28 -2.76
CA MET A 258 -6.92 50.97 -4.10
C MET A 258 -7.34 49.55 -4.49
N MET A 259 -8.15 49.53 -5.55
CA MET A 259 -8.68 48.36 -6.20
C MET A 259 -7.59 47.60 -6.97
N THR A 260 -7.69 46.28 -6.89
CA THR A 260 -6.98 45.29 -7.72
C THR A 260 -7.26 45.47 -9.22
N PHE A 261 -6.29 45.14 -10.06
CA PHE A 261 -6.56 44.55 -11.38
C PHE A 261 -5.64 43.33 -11.60
N LYS A 262 -6.19 42.35 -12.32
CA LYS A 262 -5.77 40.95 -12.56
C LYS A 262 -4.28 40.74 -12.86
#